data_AF-A0A7J7GYP2-F1
#
_entry.id   AF-A0A7J7GYP2-F1
#
_cell.length_a   1.000
_cell.length_b   1.000
_cell.length_c   1.000
_cell.angle_alpha   90.00
_cell.angle_beta   90.00
_cell.angle_gamma   90.00
#
_symmetry.space_group_name_H-M   'P 1'
#
loop_
_entity.id
_entity.type
_entity.pdbx_description
1 polymer ?
#
loop_
_entity_poly.entity_id
_entity_poly.type
_entity_poly.pdbx_seq_one_letter_code
_entity_poly.pdbx_strand_id
1 'polypeptide(L)'
;MARALQCAAVEIESDSKTVIQLCVSEGVPLWEICAVIQDIRSLAHSGGLAFKWSPRVRNRAAHWVATTCLHDYLPLHWVSQPPMALVGCL
;
A
#
# COMPACT_ATOMS: atom_id res chain seq x y z
N MET A 1 8.30 9.06 -0.65
CA MET A 1 8.03 8.87 0.79
C MET A 1 9.09 8.02 1.50
N ALA A 2 9.39 6.78 1.08
CA ALA A 2 10.44 5.95 1.71
C ALA A 2 11.83 6.64 1.81
N ARG A 3 12.30 7.26 0.72
CA ARG A 3 13.56 8.05 0.73
C ARG A 3 13.48 9.31 1.60
N ALA A 4 12.30 9.91 1.72
CA ALA A 4 12.09 11.07 2.58
C ALA A 4 12.14 10.70 4.08
N LEU A 5 11.89 9.43 4.40
CA LEU A 5 11.98 8.88 5.75
C LEU A 5 13.32 8.15 6.02
N GLN A 6 14.27 8.18 5.07
CA GLN A 6 15.58 7.52 5.16
C GLN A 6 15.52 6.02 5.53
N CYS A 7 14.42 5.33 5.22
CA CYS A 7 14.31 3.91 5.50
C CYS A 7 15.22 3.11 4.54
N ALA A 8 16.20 2.39 5.10
CA ALA A 8 17.16 1.58 4.35
C ALA A 8 16.54 0.34 3.68
N ALA A 9 15.43 -0.16 4.23
CA ALA A 9 14.64 -1.25 3.67
C ALA A 9 13.16 -0.98 3.95
N VAL A 10 12.31 -1.14 2.94
CA VAL A 10 10.86 -0.94 3.07
C VAL A 10 10.15 -2.16 2.51
N GLU A 11 9.30 -2.76 3.34
CA GLU A 11 8.44 -3.88 2.97
C GLU A 11 7.01 -3.35 2.74
N ILE A 12 6.46 -3.63 1.56
CA ILE A 12 5.10 -3.31 1.18
C ILE A 12 4.25 -4.55 1.42
N GLU A 13 3.34 -4.45 2.39
CA GLU A 13 2.37 -5.50 2.67
C GLU A 13 1.03 -5.23 1.96
N SER A 14 0.42 -6.28 1.40
CA SER A 14 -0.94 -6.21 0.85
C SER A 14 -1.69 -7.53 1.07
N ASP A 15 -3.01 -7.44 1.22
CA ASP A 15 -3.89 -8.60 1.31
C ASP A 15 -4.34 -9.14 -0.06
N SER A 16 -4.08 -8.39 -1.14
CA SER A 16 -4.35 -8.82 -2.51
C SER A 16 -3.18 -9.62 -3.07
N LYS A 17 -3.34 -10.94 -3.13
CA LYS A 17 -2.34 -11.85 -3.73
C LYS A 17 -2.07 -11.51 -5.19
N THR A 18 -3.09 -11.13 -5.94
CA THR A 18 -2.97 -10.74 -7.35
C THR A 18 -2.07 -9.53 -7.53
N VAL A 19 -2.24 -8.49 -6.72
CA VAL A 19 -1.43 -7.25 -6.80
C VAL A 19 0.03 -7.55 -6.51
N ILE A 20 0.31 -8.32 -5.45
CA ILE A 20 1.68 -8.70 -5.10
C ILE A 20 2.33 -9.52 -6.20
N GLN A 21 1.59 -10.49 -6.77
CA GLN A 21 2.10 -11.29 -7.88
C GLN A 21 2.42 -10.43 -9.10
N LEU A 22 1.57 -9.46 -9.45
CA LEU A 22 1.83 -8.55 -10.57
C LEU A 22 3.02 -7.61 -10.33
N CYS A 23 3.27 -7.21 -9.08
CA CYS A 23 4.41 -6.38 -8.73
C CYS A 23 5.75 -7.12 -8.77
N VAL A 24 5.74 -8.43 -8.48
CA VAL A 24 6.97 -9.26 -8.44
C VAL A 24 7.20 -10.02 -9.75
N SER A 25 6.15 -10.31 -10.51
CA SER A 25 6.24 -11.03 -11.78
C SER A 25 6.66 -10.14 -12.94
N GLU A 26 7.32 -10.73 -13.93
CA GLU A 26 7.59 -10.09 -15.23
C GLU A 26 6.38 -10.13 -16.18
N GLY A 27 5.29 -10.81 -15.79
CA GLY A 27 4.06 -10.90 -16.58
C GLY A 27 3.46 -9.53 -16.91
N VAL A 28 2.81 -9.44 -18.06
CA VAL A 28 2.12 -8.22 -18.50
C VAL A 28 0.84 -8.04 -17.67
N PRO A 29 0.70 -6.95 -16.89
CA PRO A 29 -0.53 -6.66 -16.17
C PRO A 29 -1.67 -6.30 -17.13
N LEU A 30 -2.91 -6.38 -16.64
CA LEU A 30 -4.08 -5.89 -17.40
C LEU A 30 -3.89 -4.41 -17.75
N TRP A 31 -4.31 -4.02 -18.95
CA TRP A 31 -4.09 -2.67 -19.48
C TRP A 31 -4.63 -1.56 -18.55
N GLU A 32 -5.75 -1.83 -17.87
CA GLU A 32 -6.41 -0.91 -16.92
C GLU A 32 -5.53 -0.51 -15.74
N ILE A 33 -4.66 -1.42 -15.28
CA ILE A 33 -3.77 -1.20 -14.13
C ILE A 33 -2.29 -1.16 -14.52
N CYS A 34 -1.99 -1.25 -15.82
CA CYS A 34 -0.63 -1.44 -16.33
C CYS A 34 0.30 -0.28 -15.95
N ALA A 35 -0.16 0.97 -16.12
CA ALA A 35 0.62 2.15 -15.75
C ALA A 35 0.97 2.16 -14.25
N VAL A 36 -0.01 1.87 -13.38
CA VAL A 36 0.19 1.84 -11.92
C VAL A 36 1.18 0.75 -11.53
N ILE A 37 1.06 -0.45 -12.10
CA ILE A 37 1.98 -1.56 -11.81
C ILE A 37 3.40 -1.25 -12.33
N GLN A 38 3.55 -0.63 -13.50
CA GLN A 38 4.85 -0.22 -14.03
C GLN A 38 5.53 0.82 -13.14
N ASP A 39 4.80 1.82 -12.67
CA ASP A 39 5.32 2.83 -11.73
C ASP A 39 5.78 2.19 -10.42
N ILE A 40 4.97 1.27 -9.87
CA ILE A 40 5.32 0.52 -8.65
C ILE A 40 6.60 -0.31 -8.87
N ARG A 41 6.71 -1.01 -10.01
CA ARG A 41 7.91 -1.81 -10.34
C ARG A 41 9.15 -0.93 -10.48
N SER A 42 9.03 0.22 -11.14
CA SER A 42 10.12 1.19 -11.30
C SER A 42 10.58 1.73 -9.93
N LEU A 43 9.64 2.07 -9.05
CA LEU A 43 9.93 2.48 -7.68
C LEU A 43 10.58 1.35 -6.86
N ALA A 44 10.13 0.11 -7.03
CA ALA A 44 10.69 -1.03 -6.33
C ALA A 44 12.14 -1.31 -6.74
N HIS A 45 12.43 -1.24 -8.05
CA HIS A 45 13.77 -1.47 -8.58
C HIS A 45 14.77 -0.39 -8.11
N SER A 46 14.33 0.87 -8.04
CA SER A 46 15.18 1.98 -7.60
C SER A 46 15.32 2.11 -6.07
N GLY A 47 14.37 1.55 -5.31
CA GLY A 47 14.21 1.82 -3.88
C GLY A 47 14.45 0.62 -2.96
N GLY A 48 14.77 -0.57 -3.48
CA GLY A 48 14.95 -1.77 -2.66
C GLY A 48 13.68 -2.17 -1.91
N LEU A 49 12.51 -2.04 -2.56
CA LEU A 49 11.23 -2.39 -1.96
C LEU A 49 10.98 -3.90 -2.06
N ALA A 50 10.61 -4.52 -0.95
CA ALA A 50 10.14 -5.90 -0.92
C ALA A 50 8.62 -5.93 -0.87
N PHE A 51 7.99 -6.89 -1.56
CA PHE A 51 6.54 -7.10 -1.49
C PHE A 51 6.23 -8.36 -0.72
N LYS A 52 5.23 -8.28 0.16
CA LYS A 52 4.81 -9.42 0.99
C LYS A 52 3.31 -9.50 1.08
N TRP A 53 2.80 -10.72 0.99
CA TRP A 53 1.40 -10.98 1.21
C TRP A 53 1.08 -11.06 2.70
N SER A 54 0.04 -10.35 3.12
CA SER A 54 -0.45 -10.37 4.50
C SER A 54 -1.93 -10.75 4.55
N PRO A 55 -2.39 -11.46 5.60
CA PRO A 55 -3.82 -11.70 5.78
C PRO A 55 -4.58 -10.39 5.99
N ARG A 56 -5.82 -10.31 5.51
CA ARG A 56 -6.70 -9.12 5.66
C ARG A 56 -6.86 -8.63 7.10
N VAL A 57 -6.75 -9.52 8.08
CA VAL A 57 -6.79 -9.21 9.52
C VAL A 57 -5.62 -8.29 9.93
N ARG A 58 -4.43 -8.46 9.32
CA ARG A 58 -3.26 -7.58 9.52
C ARG A 58 -3.37 -6.28 8.71
N ASN A 59 -4.16 -6.29 7.63
CA ASN A 59 -4.39 -5.11 6.78
C ASN A 59 -5.62 -4.27 7.19
N ARG A 60 -6.08 -4.41 8.45
CA ARG A 60 -7.30 -3.75 8.95
C ARG A 60 -7.20 -2.24 8.91
N ALA A 61 -6.06 -1.67 9.31
CA ALA A 61 -5.84 -0.22 9.26
C ALA A 61 -5.95 0.32 7.82
N ALA A 62 -5.30 -0.32 6.84
CA ALA A 62 -5.39 0.12 5.45
C ALA A 62 -6.82 -0.02 4.90
N HIS A 63 -7.53 -1.10 5.25
CA HIS A 63 -8.92 -1.29 4.89
C HIS A 63 -9.82 -0.20 5.48
N TRP A 64 -9.60 0.18 6.76
CA TRP A 64 -10.33 1.26 7.41
C TRP A 64 -10.09 2.60 6.70
N VAL A 65 -8.84 2.93 6.39
CA VAL A 65 -8.50 4.19 5.68
C VAL A 65 -9.16 4.22 4.30
N ALA A 66 -9.04 3.14 3.52
CA ALA A 66 -9.65 3.06 2.19
C ALA A 66 -11.18 3.17 2.26
N THR A 67 -11.81 2.51 3.22
CA THR A 67 -13.27 2.57 3.41
C THR A 67 -13.72 3.96 3.85
N THR A 68 -13.00 4.60 4.75
CA THR A 68 -13.34 5.94 5.26
C THR A 68 -13.14 7.00 4.18
N CYS A 69 -12.11 6.84 3.33
CA CYS A 69 -11.88 7.68 2.16
C CYS A 69 -12.99 7.51 1.10
N LEU A 70 -13.45 6.28 0.86
CA LEU A 70 -14.53 6.01 -0.09
C LEU A 70 -15.84 6.71 0.29
N HIS A 71 -16.07 6.94 1.57
CA HIS A 71 -17.27 7.60 2.09
C HIS A 71 -17.04 9.08 2.43
N ASP A 72 -15.92 9.68 2.00
CA ASP A 72 -15.55 11.08 2.27
C ASP A 72 -15.49 11.48 3.76
N TYR A 73 -15.29 10.51 4.65
CA TYR A 73 -15.19 10.74 6.10
C TYR A 73 -13.73 10.87 6.59
N LEU A 74 -12.75 10.76 5.70
CA LEU A 74 -11.34 10.74 6.09
C LEU A 74 -10.86 12.18 6.36
N PRO A 75 -10.51 12.54 7.61
CA PRO A 75 -10.11 13.91 7.92
C PRO A 75 -8.77 14.23 7.24
N LEU A 76 -8.60 15.44 6.69
CA LEU A 76 -7.37 15.83 5.98
C LEU A 76 -6.08 15.64 6.80
N HIS A 77 -6.17 15.81 8.12
CA HIS A 77 -5.03 15.72 9.04
C HIS A 77 -4.84 14.32 9.66
N TRP A 78 -5.52 13.28 9.15
CA TRP A 78 -5.52 11.94 9.76
C TRP A 78 -4.12 11.32 9.92
N VAL A 79 -3.15 11.74 9.12
CA VAL A 79 -1.76 11.27 9.21
C VAL A 79 -1.04 11.86 10.44
N SER A 80 -1.29 13.13 10.76
CA SER A 80 -0.70 13.82 11.90
C SER A 80 -1.53 13.67 13.17
N GLN A 81 -2.84 13.48 13.03
CA GLN A 81 -3.82 13.33 14.10
C GLN A 81 -4.76 12.17 13.75
N PRO A 82 -4.34 10.92 14.04
CA PRO A 82 -5.11 9.74 13.66
C PRO A 82 -6.43 9.66 14.44
N PRO A 83 -7.56 9.42 13.75
CA PRO A 83 -8.83 9.15 14.41
C PRO A 83 -8.73 7.93 15.33
N MET A 84 -9.41 7.94 16.47
CA MET A 84 -9.40 6.80 17.41
C MET A 84 -9.84 5.49 16.76
N ALA A 85 -10.75 5.56 15.78
CA ALA A 85 -11.19 4.40 15.01
C ALA A 85 -10.06 3.78 14.17
N LEU A 86 -9.12 4.58 13.67
CA LEU A 86 -7.91 4.08 13.00
C LEU A 86 -6.94 3.45 14.01
N VAL A 87 -6.76 4.06 15.19
CA VAL A 87 -5.89 3.52 16.24
C VAL A 87 -6.36 2.13 16.69
N GLY A 88 -7.67 1.90 16.77
CA GLY A 88 -8.25 0.58 17.08
C GLY A 88 -8.07 -0.49 15.99
N CYS A 89 -7.53 -0.12 14.82
CA CYS A 89 -7.26 -1.04 13.70
C CYS A 89 -5.78 -1.43 13.57
N LEU A 90 -4.89 -0.84 14.38
CA LEU A 90 -3.46 -1.16 14.47
C LEU A 90 -3.25 -2.33 15.44
#